data_AF-A0A1M5D4S9-F1
#
_entry.id   AF-A0A1M5D4S9-F1
#
_cell.length_a   1.000
_cell.length_b   1.000
_cell.length_c   1.000
_cell.angle_alpha   90.00
_cell.angle_beta   90.00
_cell.angle_gamma   90.00
#
_symmetry.space_group_name_H-M   'P 1'
#
loop_
_entity.id
_entity.type
_entity.pdbx_description
1 polymer ?
#
loop_
_entity_poly.entity_id
_entity_poly.type
_entity_poly.pdbx_seq_one_letter_code
_entity_poly.pdbx_strand_id
1 'polypeptide(L)'
;MGVIFFAIVVIVGVVLCLLFILLLIGLITAGILSTSVLIGIQQKSISKGFKTFFLGVSMVGCTIIAIIFFWFVNSVKEWWDTNISIIIGIFCGVLSGYILGLLMFVALKKIISLLQKKYQTIRSVSKS
;
A
#
# COMPACT_ATOMS: atom_id res chain seq x y z
N MET A 1 26.15 29.81 -22.05
CA MET A 1 24.81 29.46 -22.59
C MET A 1 24.46 27.98 -22.41
N GLY A 2 25.32 27.02 -22.76
CA GLY A 2 25.01 25.57 -22.62
C GLY A 2 24.73 25.06 -21.20
N VAL A 3 25.46 25.54 -20.19
CA VAL A 3 25.28 25.11 -18.79
C VAL A 3 23.92 25.52 -18.21
N ILE A 4 23.42 26.69 -18.58
CA ILE A 4 22.11 27.22 -18.15
C ILE A 4 20.99 26.39 -18.79
N PHE A 5 21.13 26.07 -20.08
CA PHE A 5 20.18 25.22 -20.79
C PHE A 5 20.12 23.81 -20.18
N PHE A 6 21.29 23.24 -19.86
CA PHE A 6 21.38 21.94 -19.18
C PHE A 6 20.73 21.95 -17.80
N ALA A 7 20.95 23.00 -17.00
CA ALA A 7 20.33 23.16 -15.69
C ALA A 7 18.79 23.23 -15.77
N ILE A 8 18.25 23.99 -16.72
CA ILE A 8 16.80 24.12 -16.92
C ILE A 8 16.19 22.76 -17.32
N VAL A 9 16.81 22.03 -18.25
CA VAL A 9 16.33 20.71 -18.67
C VAL A 9 16.30 19.72 -17.51
N VAL A 10 17.35 19.71 -16.66
CA VAL A 10 17.38 18.85 -15.47
C VAL A 10 16.29 19.22 -14.48
N ILE A 11 16.10 20.51 -14.17
CA ILE A 11 15.07 20.96 -13.23
C ILE A 11 13.67 20.59 -13.76
N VAL A 12 13.39 20.87 -15.03
CA VAL A 12 12.10 20.54 -15.65
C VAL A 12 11.88 19.03 -15.65
N GLY A 13 12.91 18.23 -15.97
CA GLY A 13 12.82 16.77 -15.94
C GLY A 13 12.51 16.21 -14.54
N VAL A 14 13.18 16.74 -13.51
CA VAL A 14 12.93 16.36 -12.11
C VAL A 14 11.50 16.72 -11.68
N VAL A 15 11.04 17.94 -12.01
CA VAL A 15 9.67 18.39 -11.72
C VAL A 15 8.64 17.51 -12.43
N LEU A 16 8.86 17.16 -13.71
CA LEU A 16 7.97 16.27 -14.46
C LEU A 16 7.90 14.87 -13.82
N CYS A 17 9.05 14.32 -13.41
CA CYS A 17 9.14 13.02 -12.78
C CYS A 17 8.40 12.98 -11.43
N LEU A 18 8.59 14.03 -10.60
CA LEU A 18 7.84 14.20 -9.35
C LEU A 18 6.33 14.29 -9.58
N LEU A 19 5.90 15.06 -10.58
CA LEU A 19 4.48 15.18 -10.93
C LEU A 19 3.89 13.83 -11.36
N PHE A 20 4.64 13.07 -12.15
CA PHE A 20 4.23 11.74 -12.62
C PHE A 20 4.09 10.74 -11.47
N ILE A 21 5.04 10.73 -10.54
CA ILE A 21 4.97 9.88 -9.32
C ILE A 21 3.77 10.29 -8.46
N LEU A 22 3.54 11.59 -8.28
CA LEU A 22 2.38 12.10 -7.52
C LEU A 22 1.07 11.61 -8.14
N LEU A 23 0.94 11.72 -9.46
CA LEU A 23 -0.22 11.23 -10.21
C LEU A 23 -0.42 9.72 -10.05
N LEU A 24 0.65 8.94 -10.14
CA LEU A 24 0.59 7.49 -9.95
C LEU A 24 0.11 7.13 -8.54
N ILE A 25 0.66 7.75 -7.50
CA ILE A 25 0.24 7.51 -6.11
C ILE A 25 -1.23 7.91 -5.92
N GLY A 26 -1.64 9.05 -6.48
CA GLY A 26 -3.03 9.51 -6.46
C GLY A 26 -3.98 8.54 -7.15
N LEU A 27 -3.60 8.02 -8.31
CA LEU A 27 -4.41 7.07 -9.07
C LEU A 27 -4.51 5.71 -8.36
N ILE A 28 -3.41 5.22 -7.79
CA ILE A 28 -3.40 3.96 -7.05
C ILE A 28 -4.27 4.08 -5.80
N THR A 29 -4.12 5.15 -5.02
CA THR A 29 -4.95 5.38 -3.83
C THR A 29 -6.42 5.55 -4.19
N ALA A 30 -6.75 6.33 -5.21
CA ALA A 30 -8.12 6.49 -5.70
C ALA A 30 -8.71 5.17 -6.21
N GLY A 31 -7.93 4.34 -6.90
CA GLY A 31 -8.34 3.01 -7.36
C GLY A 31 -8.65 2.05 -6.21
N ILE A 32 -7.77 1.99 -5.20
CA ILE A 32 -7.99 1.17 -4.00
C ILE A 32 -9.20 1.69 -3.20
N LEU A 33 -9.36 3.01 -3.09
CA LEU A 33 -10.50 3.63 -2.39
C LEU A 33 -11.81 3.33 -3.14
N SER A 34 -11.83 3.49 -4.46
CA SER A 34 -13.01 3.22 -5.28
C SER A 34 -13.44 1.76 -5.19
N THR A 35 -12.50 0.82 -5.39
CA THR A 35 -12.79 -0.62 -5.30
C THR A 35 -13.28 -1.03 -3.91
N SER A 36 -12.67 -0.51 -2.84
CA SER A 36 -13.10 -0.81 -1.48
C SER A 36 -14.49 -0.29 -1.14
N VAL A 37 -14.84 0.93 -1.57
CA VAL A 37 -16.20 1.49 -1.43
C VAL A 37 -17.22 0.66 -2.20
N LEU A 38 -16.91 0.32 -3.45
CA LEU A 38 -17.78 -0.45 -4.34
C LEU A 38 -18.09 -1.83 -3.77
N ILE A 39 -17.06 -2.52 -3.23
CA ILE A 39 -17.20 -3.82 -2.56
C ILE A 39 -17.97 -3.69 -1.24
N GLY A 40 -17.79 -2.58 -0.50
CA GLY A 40 -18.54 -2.29 0.71
C GLY A 40 -20.05 -2.16 0.46
N ILE A 41 -20.42 -1.47 -0.63
CA ILE A 41 -21.81 -1.30 -1.07
C ILE A 41 -22.37 -2.63 -1.59
N GLN A 42 -21.66 -3.31 -2.48
CA GLN A 42 -22.11 -4.56 -3.10
C GLN A 42 -22.36 -5.66 -2.07
N GLN A 43 -21.47 -5.80 -1.08
CA GLN A 43 -21.63 -6.82 -0.04
C GLN A 43 -22.45 -6.34 1.17
N LYS A 44 -23.07 -5.15 1.10
CA LYS A 44 -23.81 -4.48 2.19
C LYS A 44 -23.07 -4.50 3.53
N SER A 45 -21.74 -4.45 3.49
CA SER A 45 -20.90 -4.61 4.68
C SER A 45 -19.66 -3.75 4.56
N ILE A 46 -19.63 -2.69 5.36
CA ILE A 46 -18.48 -1.80 5.53
C ILE A 46 -17.23 -2.61 5.92
N SER A 47 -17.38 -3.67 6.72
CA SER A 47 -16.27 -4.53 7.13
C SER A 47 -15.57 -5.21 5.95
N LYS A 48 -16.31 -5.62 4.92
CA LYS A 48 -15.73 -6.28 3.75
C LYS A 48 -15.06 -5.30 2.79
N GLY A 49 -15.62 -4.09 2.62
CA GLY A 49 -14.93 -3.01 1.90
C GLY A 49 -13.62 -2.61 2.58
N PHE A 50 -13.63 -2.49 3.91
CA PHE A 50 -12.44 -2.16 4.70
C PHE A 50 -11.35 -3.24 4.62
N LYS A 51 -11.75 -4.52 4.52
CA LYS A 51 -10.82 -5.62 4.25
C LYS A 51 -10.06 -5.40 2.94
N THR A 52 -10.79 -5.09 1.87
CA THR A 52 -10.19 -4.90 0.56
C THR A 52 -9.31 -3.66 0.51
N PHE A 53 -9.70 -2.58 1.19
CA PHE A 53 -8.87 -1.38 1.32
C PHE A 53 -7.51 -1.71 1.96
N PHE A 54 -7.52 -2.34 3.14
CA PHE A 54 -6.29 -2.71 3.84
C PHE A 54 -5.41 -3.67 3.05
N LEU A 55 -6.03 -4.65 2.38
CA LEU A 55 -5.30 -5.61 1.56
C LEU A 55 -4.64 -4.92 0.36
N GLY A 56 -5.36 -4.02 -0.33
CA GLY A 56 -4.86 -3.29 -1.48
C GLY A 56 -3.70 -2.35 -1.12
N VAL A 57 -3.83 -1.60 -0.02
CA VAL A 57 -2.75 -0.72 0.46
C VAL A 57 -1.52 -1.54 0.87
N SER A 58 -1.73 -2.66 1.57
CA SER A 58 -0.63 -3.53 2.01
C SER A 58 0.09 -4.19 0.84
N MET A 59 -0.64 -4.65 -0.19
CA MET A 59 -0.04 -5.20 -1.41
C MET A 59 0.83 -4.17 -2.11
N VAL A 60 0.28 -3.00 -2.43
CA VAL A 60 1.03 -1.96 -3.14
C VAL A 60 2.24 -1.50 -2.32
N GLY A 61 2.05 -1.25 -1.03
CA GLY A 61 3.13 -0.82 -0.14
C GLY A 61 4.26 -1.83 -0.06
N CYS A 62 3.94 -3.12 0.19
CA CYS A 62 4.94 -4.18 0.24
C CYS A 62 5.63 -4.41 -1.11
N THR A 63 4.90 -4.30 -2.23
CA THR A 63 5.50 -4.41 -3.56
C THR A 63 6.52 -3.32 -3.84
N ILE A 64 6.22 -2.06 -3.51
CA ILE A 64 7.16 -0.95 -3.70
C ILE A 64 8.41 -1.17 -2.83
N ILE A 65 8.23 -1.51 -1.56
CA ILE A 65 9.34 -1.74 -0.62
C ILE A 65 10.20 -2.92 -1.07
N ALA A 66 9.59 -4.03 -1.52
CA ALA A 66 10.30 -5.20 -1.98
C ALA A 66 11.11 -4.94 -3.26
N ILE A 67 10.56 -4.19 -4.22
CA ILE A 67 11.29 -3.81 -5.43
C ILE A 67 12.51 -2.96 -5.07
N ILE A 68 12.35 -1.96 -4.19
CA ILE A 68 13.46 -1.11 -3.73
C ILE A 68 14.53 -1.95 -3.03
N PHE A 69 14.12 -2.89 -2.17
CA PHE A 69 15.03 -3.76 -1.45
C PHE A 69 15.82 -4.68 -2.40
N PHE A 70 15.14 -5.35 -3.34
CA PHE A 70 15.79 -6.23 -4.31
C PHE A 70 16.68 -5.45 -5.29
N TRP A 71 16.29 -4.25 -5.68
CA TRP A 71 17.14 -3.37 -6.50
C TRP A 71 18.41 -2.95 -5.74
N PHE A 72 18.28 -2.57 -4.46
CA PHE A 72 19.42 -2.23 -3.61
C PHE A 72 20.37 -3.42 -3.42
N VAL A 73 19.84 -4.61 -3.12
CA VAL A 73 20.64 -5.83 -2.99
C VAL A 73 21.34 -6.18 -4.31
N ASN A 74 20.67 -6.03 -5.45
CA ASN A 74 21.28 -6.30 -6.74
C ASN A 74 22.42 -5.32 -7.06
N SER A 75 22.27 -4.05 -6.67
CA SER A 75 23.31 -3.03 -6.87
C SER A 75 24.57 -3.26 -6.03
N VAL A 76 24.49 -4.02 -4.93
CA VAL A 76 25.64 -4.29 -4.05
C VAL A 76 26.33 -5.62 -4.40
N LYS A 77 25.55 -6.63 -4.81
CA LYS A 77 26.07 -7.99 -5.01
C LYS A 77 26.17 -8.45 -6.46
N GLU A 78 25.66 -7.67 -7.42
CA GLU A 78 25.55 -8.05 -8.85
C GLU A 78 25.07 -9.50 -9.04
N TRP A 79 24.18 -9.96 -8.15
CA TRP A 79 23.87 -11.37 -8.07
C TRP A 79 23.16 -11.83 -9.35
N TRP A 80 22.20 -11.06 -9.85
CA TRP A 80 21.32 -11.44 -10.97
C TRP A 80 21.11 -10.27 -11.95
N ASP A 81 20.61 -10.59 -13.15
CA ASP A 81 20.19 -9.58 -14.11
C ASP A 81 19.08 -8.69 -13.51
N THR A 82 19.20 -7.37 -13.72
CA THR A 82 18.30 -6.36 -13.15
C THR A 82 16.83 -6.64 -13.43
N ASN A 83 16.51 -7.20 -14.60
CA ASN A 83 15.13 -7.53 -14.95
C ASN A 83 14.58 -8.65 -14.05
N ILE A 84 15.41 -9.64 -13.73
CA ILE A 84 14.98 -10.79 -12.95
C ILE A 84 14.84 -10.43 -11.47
N SER A 85 15.71 -9.56 -10.94
CA SER A 85 15.56 -9.02 -9.58
C SER A 85 14.25 -8.23 -9.40
N ILE A 86 13.85 -7.44 -10.40
CA ILE A 86 12.58 -6.69 -10.34
C ILE A 86 11.38 -7.65 -10.35
N ILE A 87 11.37 -8.67 -11.20
CA ILE A 87 10.29 -9.66 -11.27
C ILE A 87 10.15 -10.40 -9.92
N ILE A 88 11.26 -10.83 -9.34
CA ILE A 88 11.28 -11.50 -8.03
C ILE A 88 10.79 -10.55 -6.93
N GLY A 89 11.21 -9.28 -6.96
CA GLY A 89 10.73 -8.25 -6.05
C GLY A 89 9.21 -8.05 -6.13
N ILE A 90 8.63 -8.05 -7.34
CA ILE A 90 7.18 -7.97 -7.54
C ILE A 90 6.49 -9.19 -6.92
N PHE A 91 6.92 -10.40 -7.26
CA PHE A 91 6.33 -11.64 -6.73
C PHE A 91 6.40 -11.69 -5.20
N CYS A 92 7.59 -11.42 -4.64
CA CYS A 92 7.81 -11.42 -3.20
C CYS A 92 6.99 -10.34 -2.49
N GLY A 93 6.92 -9.14 -3.08
CA GLY A 93 6.17 -8.01 -2.55
C GLY A 93 4.65 -8.24 -2.55
N VAL A 94 4.10 -8.82 -3.63
CA VAL A 94 2.67 -9.17 -3.70
C VAL A 94 2.33 -10.28 -2.69
N LEU A 95 3.16 -11.33 -2.60
CA LEU A 95 2.93 -12.43 -1.66
C LEU A 95 2.99 -11.96 -0.20
N SER A 96 4.06 -11.23 0.16
CA SER A 96 4.24 -10.70 1.51
C SER A 96 3.16 -9.68 1.84
N GLY A 97 2.81 -8.79 0.91
CA GLY A 97 1.75 -7.80 1.07
C GLY A 97 0.36 -8.41 1.24
N TYR A 98 0.06 -9.51 0.55
CA TYR A 98 -1.18 -10.27 0.76
C TYR A 98 -1.26 -10.84 2.18
N ILE A 99 -0.19 -11.53 2.63
CA ILE A 99 -0.14 -12.18 3.93
C ILE A 99 -0.23 -11.13 5.06
N LEU A 100 0.57 -10.05 4.97
CA LEU A 100 0.55 -8.97 5.95
C LEU A 100 -0.80 -8.26 5.99
N GLY A 101 -1.39 -7.97 4.84
CA GLY A 101 -2.71 -7.31 4.76
C GLY A 101 -3.81 -8.16 5.39
N LEU A 102 -3.77 -9.49 5.18
CA LEU A 102 -4.72 -10.42 5.78
C LEU A 102 -4.53 -10.50 7.30
N LEU A 103 -3.28 -10.59 7.77
CA LEU A 103 -2.94 -10.61 9.19
C LEU A 103 -3.37 -9.33 9.91
N MET A 104 -3.10 -8.16 9.30
CA MET A 104 -3.55 -6.85 9.80
C MET A 104 -5.07 -6.78 9.91
N PHE A 105 -5.81 -7.26 8.91
CA PHE A 105 -7.26 -7.26 8.97
C PHE A 105 -7.81 -8.13 10.12
N VAL A 106 -7.21 -9.30 10.35
CA VAL A 106 -7.57 -10.18 11.47
C VAL A 106 -7.28 -9.50 12.81
N ALA A 107 -6.12 -8.85 12.94
CA ALA A 107 -5.75 -8.10 14.13
C ALA A 107 -6.73 -6.96 14.41
N LEU A 108 -7.08 -6.16 13.38
CA LEU A 108 -8.06 -5.08 13.50
C LEU A 108 -9.42 -5.60 13.96
N LYS A 109 -9.91 -6.68 13.34
CA LYS A 109 -11.18 -7.30 13.72
C LYS A 109 -11.19 -7.72 15.19
N LYS A 110 -10.07 -8.27 15.67
CA LYS A 110 -9.91 -8.68 17.07
C LYS A 110 -9.96 -7.48 18.01
N ILE A 111 -9.24 -6.40 17.69
CA ILE A 111 -9.25 -5.14 18.46
C ILE A 111 -10.67 -4.56 18.54
N ILE A 112 -11.36 -4.43 17.40
CA ILE A 112 -12.74 -3.92 17.36
C ILE A 112 -13.67 -4.77 18.23
N SER A 113 -13.54 -6.10 18.19
CA SER A 113 -14.37 -6.97 19.04
C SER A 113 -14.11 -6.76 20.54
N LEU A 114 -12.86 -6.48 20.92
CA LEU A 114 -12.49 -6.20 22.32
C LEU A 114 -13.05 -4.85 22.76
N LEU A 115 -12.98 -3.82 21.92
CA LEU A 115 -13.59 -2.52 22.20
C LEU A 115 -15.10 -2.64 22.35
N GLN A 116 -15.77 -3.39 21.46
CA GLN A 116 -17.21 -3.62 21.55
C GLN A 116 -17.59 -4.33 22.84
N LYS A 117 -16.83 -5.37 23.24
CA LYS A 117 -17.04 -6.06 24.52
C LYS A 117 -16.91 -5.11 25.71
N LYS A 118 -15.83 -4.33 25.77
CA LYS A 118 -15.63 -3.32 26.83
C LYS A 118 -16.76 -2.29 26.86
N TYR A 119 -17.19 -1.79 25.71
CA TYR A 119 -18.27 -0.81 25.62
C TYR A 119 -19.61 -1.36 26.14
N GLN A 120 -19.95 -2.60 25.79
CA GLN A 120 -21.17 -3.25 26.29
C GLN A 120 -21.12 -3.49 27.80
N THR A 121 -19.96 -3.89 28.34
CA THR A 121 -19.77 -4.04 29.79
C THR A 121 -19.92 -2.71 30.54
N ILE A 122 -19.38 -1.61 30.02
CA ILE A 122 -19.54 -0.29 30.64
C ILE A 122 -21.02 0.15 30.60
N ARG A 123 -21.70 -0.08 29.47
CA ARG A 123 -23.12 0.26 29.32
C ARG A 123 -24.04 -0.56 30.22
N SER A 124 -23.72 -1.83 30.51
CA SER A 124 -24.50 -2.65 31.44
C SER A 124 -24.32 -2.23 32.89
N VAL A 125 -23.13 -1.75 33.28
CA VAL A 125 -22.86 -1.23 34.64
C VAL A 125 -23.55 0.12 34.87
N SER A 126 -23.63 0.98 33.85
CA SER A 126 -24.33 2.29 33.96
C SER A 126 -25.87 2.20 34.05
N LYS A 127 -26.46 1.02 33.83
CA LYS A 127 -27.91 0.80 33.89
C LYS A 127 -28.37 0.07 35.16
N SER A 128 -27.44 -0.34 36.03
CA SER A 128 -27.72 -0.92 37.35
C SER A 128 -27.55 0.13 38.43
#